data_AF-A0A0N4XH61-F1
#
_entry.id   AF-A0A0N4XH61-F1
#
_cell.length_a   1.000
_cell.length_b   1.000
_cell.length_c   1.000
_cell.angle_alpha   90.00
_cell.angle_beta   90.00
_cell.angle_gamma   90.00
#
_symmetry.space_group_name_H-M   'P 1'
#
loop_
_entity.id
_entity.type
_entity.pdbx_description
1 polymer ?
#
loop_
_entity_poly.entity_id
_entity_poly.type
_entity_poly.pdbx_seq_one_letter_code
_entity_poly.pdbx_strand_id
1 'polypeptide(L)'
;MSAKTSLAVAISSRYFGDTGMFLAPRSSSVYDVIIVGAGLTGLSAARELKALQPNARVKILEAKDEVGGRIRAAAMKTAEGEAPMDMGEFP
;
A
#
# COMPACT_ATOMS: atom_id res chain seq x y z
N MET A 1 27.32 -4.56 16.45
CA MET A 1 27.25 -3.50 15.43
C MET A 1 26.50 -4.05 14.22
N SER A 2 25.24 -3.66 14.01
CA SER A 2 24.48 -4.04 12.80
C SER A 2 24.11 -2.77 12.06
N ALA A 3 24.50 -2.70 10.78
CA ALA A 3 24.40 -1.51 9.95
C ALA A 3 22.93 -1.15 9.70
N LYS A 4 22.56 0.10 9.99
CA LYS A 4 21.25 0.65 9.62
C LYS A 4 21.29 0.98 8.13
N THR A 5 20.78 0.09 7.30
CA THR A 5 20.55 0.36 5.87
C THR A 5 19.35 1.30 5.74
N SER A 6 19.58 2.61 5.77
CA SER A 6 18.58 3.62 5.43
C SER A 6 18.44 3.71 3.92
N LEU A 7 17.41 3.07 3.36
CA LEU A 7 17.03 3.25 1.96
C LEU A 7 16.18 4.53 1.84
N ALA A 8 16.81 5.64 1.46
CA ALA A 8 16.11 6.88 1.15
C ALA A 8 15.52 6.79 -0.27
N VAL A 9 14.20 6.59 -0.38
CA VAL A 9 13.49 6.77 -1.65
C VAL A 9 13.09 8.25 -1.76
N ALA A 10 13.94 9.05 -2.40
CA ALA A 10 13.62 10.43 -2.77
C ALA A 10 12.81 10.42 -4.08
N ILE A 11 11.49 10.55 -3.99
CA ILE A 11 10.67 10.83 -5.19
C ILE A 11 10.76 12.33 -5.45
N SER A 12 11.50 12.68 -6.51
CA SER A 12 11.83 14.05 -6.91
C SER A 12 10.57 14.91 -7.11
N SER A 13 10.64 16.15 -6.63
CA SER A 13 9.68 17.26 -6.80
C SER A 13 9.34 17.65 -8.26
N ARG A 14 9.68 16.82 -9.25
CA ARG A 14 9.65 17.16 -10.69
C ARG A 14 8.47 16.62 -11.48
N TYR A 15 7.46 16.03 -10.82
CA TYR A 15 6.20 15.64 -11.49
C TYR A 15 5.06 16.65 -11.32
N PHE A 16 5.27 17.76 -10.63
CA PHE A 16 4.30 18.86 -10.59
C PHE A 16 4.48 19.74 -11.84
N GLY A 17 3.70 19.43 -12.87
CA GLY A 17 3.31 20.40 -13.87
C GLY A 17 2.64 21.59 -13.19
N ASP A 18 3.03 22.77 -13.64
CA ASP A 18 2.69 24.07 -13.11
C ASP A 18 1.22 24.43 -13.40
N THR A 19 0.29 24.07 -12.50
CA THR A 19 -1.01 24.72 -12.39
C THR A 19 -1.57 24.57 -10.97
N GLY A 20 -1.51 25.67 -10.22
CA GLY A 20 -2.53 26.12 -9.26
C GLY A 20 -3.10 25.15 -8.21
N MET A 21 -2.77 25.43 -6.96
CA MET A 21 -3.67 25.34 -5.80
C MET A 21 -3.91 23.95 -5.16
N PHE A 22 -3.07 23.57 -4.18
CA PHE A 22 -3.53 23.02 -2.89
C PHE A 22 -2.40 23.05 -1.85
N LEU A 23 -2.35 24.11 -1.03
CA LEU A 23 -1.55 24.13 0.20
C LEU A 23 -2.32 23.37 1.30
N ALA A 24 -2.45 22.06 1.15
CA ALA A 24 -2.69 21.23 2.34
C ALA A 24 -1.43 21.32 3.22
N PRO A 25 -1.56 21.41 4.56
CA PRO A 25 -0.41 21.25 5.43
C PRO A 25 0.24 19.91 5.08
N ARG A 26 1.44 19.97 4.47
CA ARG A 26 2.23 18.76 4.22
C ARG A 26 2.68 18.26 5.58
N SER A 27 1.86 17.44 6.24
CA SER A 27 2.35 16.58 7.31
C SER A 27 3.35 15.63 6.66
N SER A 28 4.63 16.00 6.68
CA SER A 28 5.71 15.17 6.17
C SER A 28 5.92 14.01 7.16
N SER A 29 5.04 13.02 7.08
CA SER A 29 5.23 11.76 7.79
C SER A 29 6.44 11.08 7.17
N VAL A 30 7.52 10.98 7.93
CA VAL A 30 8.71 10.26 7.50
C VAL A 30 8.40 8.76 7.61
N TYR A 31 8.66 8.01 6.55
CA TYR A 31 8.54 6.56 6.50
C TYR A 31 9.92 5.96 6.21
N ASP A 32 10.18 4.80 6.77
CA ASP A 32 11.44 4.09 6.56
C ASP A 32 11.35 3.20 5.32
N VAL A 33 10.14 2.71 4.99
CA VAL A 33 9.85 1.94 3.77
C VAL A 33 8.48 2.32 3.22
N ILE A 34 8.41 2.53 1.90
CA ILE A 34 7.16 2.67 1.15
C ILE A 34 7.04 1.48 0.18
N ILE A 35 5.92 0.77 0.25
CA ILE A 35 5.56 -0.34 -0.66
C ILE A 35 4.50 0.19 -1.62
N VAL A 36 4.73 0.04 -2.92
CA VAL A 36 3.78 0.43 -3.97
C VAL A 36 3.08 -0.83 -4.47
N GLY A 37 1.76 -0.87 -4.32
CA GLY A 37 0.88 -2.01 -4.54
C GLY A 37 0.55 -2.76 -3.25
N ALA A 38 -0.75 -2.87 -2.93
CA ALA A 38 -1.30 -3.66 -1.83
C ALA A 38 -1.89 -5.00 -2.31
N GLY A 39 -1.29 -5.59 -3.34
CA GLY A 39 -1.54 -6.97 -3.73
C GLY A 39 -0.93 -7.98 -2.74
N LEU A 40 -1.11 -9.27 -3.02
CA LEU A 40 -0.62 -10.35 -2.15
C LEU A 40 0.89 -10.24 -1.83
N THR A 41 1.70 -9.87 -2.82
CA THR A 41 3.15 -9.71 -2.69
C THR A 41 3.50 -8.51 -1.82
N GLY A 42 2.89 -7.35 -2.06
CA GLY A 42 3.12 -6.12 -1.28
C GLY A 42 2.70 -6.27 0.18
N LEU A 43 1.53 -6.89 0.44
CA LEU A 43 1.07 -7.18 1.79
C LEU A 43 1.96 -8.21 2.50
N SER A 44 2.42 -9.25 1.78
CA SER A 44 3.34 -10.24 2.35
C SER A 44 4.69 -9.61 2.70
N ALA A 45 5.23 -8.74 1.83
CA ALA A 45 6.46 -8.00 2.10
C ALA A 45 6.30 -7.07 3.32
N ALA A 46 5.15 -6.39 3.45
CA ALA A 46 4.86 -5.56 4.63
C ALA A 46 4.81 -6.40 5.92
N ARG A 47 4.16 -7.57 5.87
CA ARG A 47 4.05 -8.51 7.00
C ARG A 47 5.43 -8.99 7.44
N GLU A 48 6.25 -9.42 6.49
CA GLU A 48 7.60 -9.92 6.76
C GLU A 48 8.52 -8.81 7.28
N LEU A 49 8.46 -7.61 6.68
CA LEU A 49 9.20 -6.46 7.15
C LEU A 49 8.82 -6.06 8.58
N LYS A 50 7.53 -6.13 8.93
CA LYS A 50 7.07 -5.87 10.31
C LYS A 50 7.49 -6.95 11.30
N ALA A 51 7.57 -8.20 10.89
CA ALA A 51 8.09 -9.28 11.73
C ALA A 51 9.59 -9.10 12.02
N LEU A 52 10.38 -8.74 11.00
CA LEU A 52 11.83 -8.55 11.12
C LEU A 52 12.22 -7.22 11.77
N GLN A 53 11.44 -6.17 11.52
CA GLN A 53 11.67 -4.82 12.02
C GLN A 53 10.37 -4.20 12.56
N PRO A 54 9.94 -4.56 13.78
CA PRO A 54 8.67 -4.10 14.35
C PRO A 54 8.52 -2.58 14.40
N ASN A 55 9.64 -1.88 14.61
CA ASN A 55 9.71 -0.42 14.73
C ASN A 55 9.77 0.33 13.39
N ALA A 56 9.95 -0.36 12.26
CA ALA A 56 10.01 0.30 10.95
C ALA A 56 8.66 0.95 10.62
N ARG A 57 8.67 2.22 10.22
CA ARG A 57 7.47 2.94 9.76
C ARG A 57 7.24 2.63 8.30
N VAL A 58 6.31 1.71 8.05
CA VAL A 58 5.99 1.22 6.71
C VAL A 58 4.69 1.88 6.22
N LYS A 59 4.70 2.38 4.98
CA LYS A 59 3.50 2.84 4.28
C LYS A 59 3.27 1.96 3.04
N ILE A 60 2.03 1.55 2.82
CA ILE A 60 1.63 0.88 1.58
C ILE A 60 0.75 1.85 0.79
N LEU A 61 0.99 1.97 -0.51
CA LEU A 61 0.19 2.75 -1.45
C LEU A 61 -0.48 1.80 -2.42
N GLU A 62 -1.78 1.94 -2.64
CA GLU A 62 -2.56 1.17 -3.61
C GLU A 62 -3.29 2.15 -4.53
N ALA A 63 -3.39 1.80 -5.81
CA ALA A 63 -4.07 2.62 -6.80
C ALA A 63 -5.60 2.46 -6.74
N LYS A 64 -6.07 1.28 -6.30
CA LYS A 64 -7.49 0.96 -6.14
C LYS A 64 -8.01 1.35 -4.74
N ASP A 65 -9.33 1.35 -4.60
CA ASP A 65 -10.02 1.56 -3.32
C ASP A 65 -9.96 0.33 -2.39
N GLU A 66 -9.44 -0.79 -2.88
CA GLU A 66 -9.35 -2.07 -2.18
C GLU A 66 -7.95 -2.68 -2.27
N VAL A 67 -7.60 -3.47 -1.25
CA VAL A 67 -6.36 -4.27 -1.21
C VAL A 67 -6.62 -5.67 -1.78
N GLY A 68 -5.55 -6.41 -2.10
CA GLY A 68 -5.62 -7.79 -2.62
C GLY A 68 -5.12 -7.92 -4.06
N GLY A 69 -5.03 -6.81 -4.79
CA GLY A 69 -4.48 -6.77 -6.14
C GLY A 69 -5.39 -7.48 -7.15
N ARG A 70 -5.03 -8.70 -7.52
CA ARG A 70 -5.82 -9.56 -8.42
C ARG A 70 -6.81 -10.46 -7.69
N ILE A 71 -6.67 -10.58 -6.38
CA ILE A 71 -7.58 -11.37 -5.55
C ILE A 71 -8.66 -10.43 -5.05
N ARG A 72 -9.91 -10.69 -5.40
CA ARG A 72 -11.06 -9.89 -4.97
C ARG A 72 -12.18 -10.81 -4.51
N ALA A 73 -12.63 -10.61 -3.29
CA ALA A 73 -13.83 -11.26 -2.76
C ALA A 73 -14.98 -10.25 -2.75
N ALA A 74 -16.12 -10.61 -3.33
CA ALA A 74 -17.36 -9.85 -3.20
C ALA A 74 -18.38 -10.65 -2.41
N ALA A 75 -19.14 -9.98 -1.54
CA ALA A 75 -20.27 -10.60 -0.87
C ALA A 75 -21.40 -10.84 -1.90
N MET A 76 -21.81 -12.09 -2.03
CA MET A 76 -22.89 -12.51 -2.93
C MET A 76 -24.00 -13.16 -2.12
N LYS A 77 -25.25 -12.88 -2.51
CA LYS A 77 -26.43 -13.52 -1.92
C LYS A 77 -26.54 -14.95 -2.43
N THR A 78 -26.54 -15.91 -1.51
CA THR A 78 -26.82 -17.33 -1.74
C THR A 78 -28.15 -17.69 -1.07
N ALA A 79 -28.59 -18.94 -1.22
CA ALA A 79 -29.81 -19.43 -0.55
C ALA A 79 -29.63 -19.50 0.98
N GLU A 80 -28.40 -19.59 1.45
CA GLU A 80 -28.01 -19.74 2.86
C GLU A 80 -27.63 -18.41 3.54
N GLY A 81 -27.55 -17.31 2.79
CA GLY A 81 -27.17 -15.99 3.32
C GLY A 81 -26.20 -15.23 2.40
N GLU A 82 -25.42 -14.30 2.95
CA GLU A 82 -24.35 -13.64 2.20
C GLU A 82 -23.02 -14.39 2.40
N ALA A 83 -22.35 -14.71 1.30
CA ALA A 83 -21.07 -15.41 1.30
C ALA A 83 -20.03 -14.69 0.42
N PRO A 84 -18.74 -14.67 0.79
CA PRO A 84 -17.70 -14.14 -0.05
C PRO A 84 -17.45 -15.07 -1.24
N MET A 85 -17.48 -14.52 -2.45
CA MET A 85 -17.17 -15.23 -3.69
C MET A 85 -15.93 -14.60 -4.34
N ASP A 86 -15.00 -15.44 -4.79
CA ASP A 86 -13.85 -15.00 -5.58
C ASP A 86 -14.34 -14.51 -6.94
N MET A 87 -14.07 -13.25 -7.23
CA MET A 87 -14.47 -12.59 -8.47
C MET A 87 -13.38 -12.65 -9.54
N GLY A 88 -12.21 -13.20 -9.21
CA GLY A 88 -11.04 -13.19 -10.08
C GLY A 88 -10.51 -11.78 -10.36
N GLU A 89 -9.83 -11.62 -11.49
CA GLU A 89 -9.25 -10.34 -11.93
C GLU A 89 -10.26 -9.55 -12.77
N PHE A 90 -10.41 -8.25 -12.49
CA PHE A 90 -11.12 -7.31 -13.36
C PHE A 90 -10.08 -6.52 -14.18
N PRO A 91 -10.29 -6.31 -15.50
CA PRO A 91 -9.36 -5.57 -16.37
C PRO A 91 -9.14 -4.12 -15.96
#